data_AF-K1TAJ3-F1
#
_entry.id   AF-K1TAJ3-F1
#
_cell.length_a   1.000
_cell.length_b   1.000
_cell.length_c   1.000
_cell.angle_alpha   90.00
_cell.angle_beta   90.00
_cell.angle_gamma   90.00
#
_symmetry.space_group_name_H-M   'P 1'
#
loop_
_entity.id
_entity.type
_entity.pdbx_description
1 polymer ?
#
loop_
_entity_poly.entity_id
_entity_poly.type
_entity_poly.pdbx_seq_one_letter_code
_entity_poly.pdbx_strand_id
1 'polypeptide(L)'
;MEDRYNVECCEFMHAHDEIVERVQKEMPGEDTLYDLTELFRIFGDSTRIRILYVLFEAEMCVCDIAALLGMTQSAISHQLRH
;
A
#
# COMPACT_ATOMS: atom_id res chain seq x y z
N MET A 1 15.65 12.37 -32.77
CA MET A 1 15.30 12.54 -31.35
C MET A 1 15.39 11.16 -30.77
N GLU A 2 16.52 10.89 -30.11
CA GLU A 2 17.09 9.56 -29.86
C GLU A 2 16.27 8.71 -28.87
N ASP A 3 16.24 7.42 -29.16
CA ASP A 3 15.72 6.32 -28.35
C ASP A 3 16.30 6.34 -26.93
N ARG A 4 15.49 6.79 -25.96
CA ARG A 4 15.85 6.80 -24.52
C ARG A 4 15.36 5.58 -23.73
N TYR A 5 15.26 4.41 -24.36
CA TYR A 5 14.79 3.18 -23.67
C TYR A 5 15.54 1.91 -24.06
N ASN A 6 16.83 1.99 -24.39
CA ASN A 6 17.65 0.78 -24.48
C ASN A 6 18.31 0.49 -23.11
N VAL A 7 17.52 -0.04 -22.18
CA VAL A 7 18.06 -0.66 -20.97
C VAL A 7 18.69 -1.97 -21.42
N GLU A 8 20.01 -2.10 -21.35
CA GLU A 8 20.68 -3.38 -21.58
C GLU A 8 20.16 -4.39 -20.55
N CYS A 9 19.22 -5.25 -20.98
CA CYS A 9 18.86 -6.43 -20.23
C CYS A 9 20.06 -7.37 -20.25
N CYS A 10 20.51 -7.78 -19.07
CA CYS A 10 21.63 -8.70 -18.89
C CYS A 10 21.46 -9.93 -19.82
N GLU A 11 22.46 -10.24 -20.64
CA GLU A 11 22.42 -11.36 -21.60
C GLU A 11 22.29 -12.74 -20.90
N PHE A 12 22.54 -12.80 -19.58
CA PHE A 12 22.45 -14.01 -18.78
C PHE A 12 21.73 -13.75 -17.46
N MET A 13 20.61 -14.44 -17.24
CA MET A 13 19.94 -14.46 -15.93
C MET A 13 20.70 -15.39 -14.99
N HIS A 14 21.60 -14.85 -14.17
CA HIS A 14 22.22 -15.61 -13.07
C HIS A 14 21.36 -15.50 -11.81
N ALA A 15 20.46 -16.47 -11.63
CA ALA A 15 19.77 -16.63 -10.35
C ALA A 15 20.74 -17.20 -9.30
N HIS A 16 20.64 -16.72 -8.07
CA HIS A 16 21.35 -17.32 -6.94
C HIS A 16 20.52 -18.48 -6.41
N ASP A 17 20.72 -19.68 -6.97
CA ASP A 17 19.89 -20.88 -6.71
C ASP A 17 19.70 -21.15 -5.22
N GLU A 18 20.76 -21.05 -4.42
CA GLU A 18 20.69 -21.23 -2.96
C GLU A 18 19.73 -20.23 -2.28
N ILE A 19 19.70 -18.98 -2.74
CA ILE A 19 18.79 -17.95 -2.22
C ILE A 19 17.36 -18.24 -2.67
N VAL A 20 17.17 -18.59 -3.94
CA VAL A 20 15.86 -18.88 -4.51
C VAL A 20 15.22 -20.07 -3.81
N GLU A 21 15.94 -21.18 -3.66
CA GLU A 21 15.43 -22.37 -2.96
C GLU A 21 15.08 -22.09 -1.49
N ARG A 22 15.93 -21.33 -0.80
CA ARG A 22 15.67 -20.93 0.60
C ARG A 22 14.40 -20.09 0.69
N VAL A 23 14.26 -19.08 -0.17
CA VAL A 23 13.08 -18.18 -0.14
C VAL A 23 11.81 -18.92 -0.55
N GLN A 24 11.88 -19.81 -1.55
CA GLN A 24 10.73 -20.63 -1.95
C GLN A 24 10.20 -21.51 -0.80
N LYS A 25 11.08 -22.04 0.06
CA LYS A 25 10.68 -22.84 1.23
C LYS A 25 9.99 -22.03 2.33
N GLU A 26 10.36 -20.76 2.46
CA GLU A 26 9.86 -19.85 3.51
C GLU A 26 8.73 -18.94 3.01
N MET A 27 8.43 -18.93 1.71
CA MET A 27 7.44 -18.04 1.11
C MET A 27 6.04 -18.36 1.66
N PRO A 28 5.31 -17.36 2.18
CA PRO A 28 3.93 -17.56 2.59
C PRO A 28 3.06 -18.04 1.42
N GLY A 29 2.00 -18.79 1.73
CA GLY A 29 1.03 -19.19 0.71
C GLY A 29 0.31 -17.99 0.08
N GLU A 30 -0.19 -18.19 -1.14
CA GLU A 30 -0.88 -17.15 -1.93
C GLU A 30 -2.03 -16.49 -1.16
N ASP A 31 -2.81 -17.25 -0.39
CA ASP A 31 -3.91 -16.70 0.41
C ASP A 31 -3.39 -15.67 1.45
N THR A 32 -2.27 -15.98 2.12
CA THR A 32 -1.65 -15.05 3.08
C THR A 32 -1.10 -13.81 2.39
N LEU A 33 -0.50 -13.97 1.21
CA LEU A 33 0.01 -12.84 0.42
C LEU A 33 -1.14 -11.97 -0.10
N TYR A 34 -2.27 -12.58 -0.46
CA TYR A 34 -3.48 -11.88 -0.88
C TYR A 34 -4.08 -11.07 0.26
N ASP A 35 -4.27 -11.68 1.43
CA ASP A 35 -4.76 -10.99 2.63
C ASP A 35 -3.86 -9.82 3.01
N LEU A 36 -2.54 -10.02 2.95
CA LEU A 36 -1.55 -8.98 3.23
C LEU A 36 -1.65 -7.84 2.20
N THR A 37 -1.86 -8.16 0.93
CA THR A 37 -2.03 -7.17 -0.14
C THR A 37 -3.30 -6.34 0.07
N GLU A 38 -4.41 -6.97 0.42
CA GLU A 38 -5.67 -6.27 0.72
C GLU A 38 -5.52 -5.36 1.95
N LEU A 39 -4.80 -5.80 2.99
CA LEU A 39 -4.47 -4.96 4.13
C LEU A 39 -3.62 -3.75 3.72
N PHE A 40 -2.55 -3.95 2.95
CA PHE A 40 -1.68 -2.85 2.50
C PHE A 40 -2.37 -1.90 1.53
N ARG A 41 -3.36 -2.36 0.76
CA ARG A 41 -4.15 -1.49 -0.11
C ARG A 41 -4.85 -0.38 0.68
N ILE A 42 -5.29 -0.66 1.91
CA ILE A 42 -5.87 0.35 2.82
C ILE A 42 -4.82 1.40 3.21
N PHE A 43 -3.59 0.96 3.46
CA PHE A 43 -2.45 1.84 3.77
C PHE A 43 -1.84 2.53 2.54
N GLY A 44 -2.24 2.16 1.31
CA GLY A 44 -1.76 2.79 0.09
C GLY A 44 -2.32 4.19 -0.16
N ASP A 45 -3.40 4.57 0.54
CA ASP A 45 -4.02 5.88 0.42
C ASP A 45 -3.61 6.82 1.56
N SER A 46 -2.98 7.95 1.21
CA SER A 46 -2.48 8.92 2.18
C SER A 46 -3.58 9.63 2.96
N THR A 47 -4.80 9.72 2.42
CA THR A 47 -5.96 10.27 3.15
C THR A 47 -6.44 9.29 4.21
N ARG A 48 -6.52 7.99 3.89
CA ARG A 48 -6.87 6.93 4.85
C ARG A 48 -5.86 6.86 5.99
N ILE A 49 -4.56 6.94 5.70
CA ILE A 49 -3.53 6.98 6.76
C ILE A 49 -3.76 8.18 7.69
N ARG A 50 -4.05 9.36 7.14
CA ARG A 50 -4.34 10.56 7.96
C ARG A 50 -5.59 10.37 8.81
N ILE A 51 -6.66 9.79 8.27
CA ILE A 51 -7.88 9.49 9.02
C ILE A 51 -7.59 8.50 10.15
N LEU A 52 -6.84 7.42 9.88
CA LEU A 52 -6.44 6.42 10.88
C LEU A 52 -5.61 7.05 11.99
N TYR A 53 -4.64 7.91 11.65
CA TYR A 53 -3.84 8.62 12.65
C TYR A 53 -4.70 9.50 13.55
N VAL A 54 -5.63 10.27 12.96
CA VAL A 54 -6.54 11.13 13.73
C VAL A 54 -7.39 10.32 14.71
N LEU A 55 -7.94 9.18 14.25
CA LEU A 55 -8.75 8.29 15.08
C LEU A 55 -7.94 7.49 16.11
N PHE A 56 -6.65 7.27 15.84
CA PHE A 56 -5.72 6.68 16.80
C PHE A 56 -5.44 7.62 17.97
N GLU A 57 -5.30 8.92 17.69
CA GLU A 57 -5.05 9.93 18.72
C GLU A 57 -6.30 10.23 19.58
N ALA A 58 -7.49 10.27 18.98
CA ALA A 58 -8.74 10.47 19.71
C ALA A 58 -9.98 10.01 18.92
N GLU A 59 -11.04 9.65 19.65
CA GLU A 59 -12.37 9.46 19.05
C GLU A 59 -12.89 10.82 18.53
N MET A 60 -13.19 10.89 17.23
CA MET A 60 -13.63 12.11 16.56
C MET A 60 -14.82 11.83 15.64
N CYS A 61 -15.76 12.78 15.56
CA CYS A 61 -16.85 12.68 14.59
C CYS A 61 -16.39 13.12 13.18
N VAL A 62 -17.18 12.78 12.15
CA VAL A 62 -16.88 13.12 10.75
C VAL A 62 -16.66 14.63 10.54
N CYS A 63 -17.36 15.48 11.29
CA CYS A 63 -17.21 16.93 11.22
C CYS A 63 -15.82 17.38 11.70
N ASP A 64 -15.34 16.82 12.80
CA ASP A 64 -14.05 17.17 13.39
C ASP A 64 -12.90 16.72 12.49
N ILE A 65 -12.98 15.51 11.96
CA ILE A 65 -11.98 14.97 11.02
C ILE A 65 -11.94 15.83 9.74
N ALA A 66 -13.10 16.21 9.21
CA ALA A 66 -13.20 17.07 8.03
C ALA A 66 -12.54 18.44 8.28
N ALA A 67 -12.82 19.05 9.44
CA ALA A 67 -12.22 20.32 9.83
C ALA A 67 -10.70 20.21 10.00
N LEU A 68 -10.21 19.16 10.68
CA LEU A 68 -8.79 18.95 10.92
C LEU A 68 -8.01 18.65 9.65
N LEU A 69 -8.57 17.84 8.74
CA LEU A 69 -7.88 17.42 7.52
C LEU A 69 -8.04 18.40 6.35
N GLY A 70 -8.89 19.42 6.49
CA GLY A 70 -9.17 20.40 5.43
C GLY A 70 -9.99 19.82 4.29
N MET A 71 -10.92 18.91 4.60
CA MET A 71 -11.72 18.17 3.62
C MET A 71 -13.21 18.38 3.86
N THR A 72 -14.05 18.00 2.89
CA THR A 72 -15.51 18.03 3.09
C THR A 72 -15.96 16.83 3.91
N GLN A 73 -17.06 16.98 4.66
CA GLN A 73 -17.67 15.86 5.39
C GLN A 73 -18.06 14.70 4.45
N SER A 74 -18.50 15.03 3.23
CA SER A 74 -18.79 14.05 2.18
C SER A 74 -17.56 13.21 1.82
N ALA A 75 -16.41 13.86 1.63
CA ALA A 75 -15.16 13.16 1.32
C ALA A 75 -14.71 12.22 2.45
N ILE A 76 -14.79 12.68 3.72
CA ILE A 76 -14.46 11.84 4.87
C ILE A 76 -15.44 10.67 5.03
N SER A 77 -16.75 10.92 4.91
CA SER A 77 -17.78 9.89 4.97
C SER A 77 -17.59 8.81 3.89
N HIS A 78 -17.17 9.21 2.68
CA HIS A 78 -16.85 8.27 1.61
C HIS A 78 -15.63 7.40 1.95
N GLN A 79 -14.55 8.00 2.46
CA GLN A 79 -13.33 7.30 2.87
C GLN A 79 -13.52 6.35 4.05
N LEU A 80 -14.49 6.62 4.95
CA LEU A 80 -14.80 5.72 6.06
C LEU A 80 -15.69 4.54 5.65
N ARG A 81 -16.36 4.63 4.50
CA ARG A 81 -17.28 3.60 4.00
C ARG A 81 -16.60 2.59 3.07
N HIS A 82 -15.52 2.99 2.40
CA HIS A 82 -14.83 2.24 1.35
C HIS A 82 -13.33 2.37 1.53
#